data_AF-A0A167IHN5-F1
#
_entry.id   AF-A0A167IHN5-F1
#
_cell.length_a   1.000
_cell.length_b   1.000
_cell.length_c   1.000
_cell.angle_alpha   90.00
_cell.angle_beta   90.00
_cell.angle_gamma   90.00
#
_symmetry.space_group_name_H-M   'P 1'
#
loop_
_entity.id
_entity.type
_entity.pdbx_description
1 polymer ?
#
loop_
_entity_poly.entity_id
_entity_poly.type
_entity_poly.pdbx_seq_one_letter_code
_entity_poly.pdbx_strand_id
1 'polypeptide(L)' 'MSNPSSLDQAPQHVKLAIDLIMLLEQNQVPPQQVLDALEIVKQDYQQKVDAGAE' A
#
# COMPACT_ATOMS: atom_id res chain seq x y z
N MET A 1 -31.49 1.26 -3.90
CA MET A 1 -30.55 2.25 -3.37
C MET A 1 -29.22 1.55 -3.16
N SER A 2 -28.27 1.78 -4.06
CA SER A 2 -26.94 1.18 -4.00
C SER A 2 -26.20 1.79 -2.82
N ASN A 3 -25.84 0.97 -1.84
CA ASN A 3 -25.02 1.37 -0.71
C ASN A 3 -23.68 1.88 -1.27
N PRO A 4 -23.23 3.11 -1.00
CA PRO A 4 -21.90 3.54 -1.43
C PRO A 4 -20.90 2.56 -0.82
N SER A 5 -20.17 1.85 -1.67
CA SER A 5 -19.19 0.86 -1.26
C SER A 5 -18.27 1.50 -0.23
N SER A 6 -18.12 0.88 0.95
CA SER A 6 -17.33 1.41 2.08
C SER A 6 -15.87 1.76 1.72
N LEU A 7 -15.41 1.34 0.55
CA LEU A 7 -14.15 1.71 -0.08
C LEU A 7 -14.05 3.21 -0.40
N ASP A 8 -15.12 3.86 -0.86
CA ASP A 8 -15.09 5.30 -1.20
C ASP A 8 -14.88 6.21 0.02
N GLN A 9 -15.26 5.74 1.21
CA GLN A 9 -15.10 6.45 2.47
C GLN A 9 -13.85 6.03 3.27
N ALA A 10 -13.09 5.05 2.77
CA ALA A 10 -11.90 4.57 3.46
C ALA A 10 -10.79 5.65 3.49
N PRO A 11 -9.97 5.70 4.56
CA PRO A 11 -8.79 6.54 4.61
C PRO A 11 -7.87 6.32 3.39
N GLN A 12 -7.16 7.37 2.96
CA GLN A 12 -6.34 7.31 1.75
C GLN A 12 -5.30 6.18 1.76
N HIS A 13 -4.68 5.91 2.91
CA HIS A 13 -3.70 4.83 3.05
C HIS A 13 -4.32 3.43 2.88
N VAL A 14 -5.60 3.27 3.26
CA VAL A 14 -6.32 2.00 3.08
C VAL A 14 -6.62 1.77 1.59
N LYS A 15 -7.10 2.81 0.89
CA LYS A 15 -7.31 2.76 -0.57
C LYS A 15 -6.02 2.40 -1.31
N LEU A 16 -4.92 3.08 -0.96
CA LEU A 16 -3.60 2.81 -1.54
C LEU A 16 -3.13 1.38 -1.31
N ALA A 17 -3.34 0.83 -0.11
CA ALA A 17 -3.00 -0.56 0.18
C ALA A 17 -3.80 -1.54 -0.69
N ILE A 18 -5.09 -1.28 -0.90
CA ILE A 18 -5.95 -2.10 -1.77
C ILE A 18 -5.47 -2.03 -3.23
N ASP A 19 -5.20 -0.84 -3.75
CA ASP A 19 -4.68 -0.66 -5.11
C ASP A 19 -3.35 -1.39 -5.31
N LEU A 20 -2.46 -1.31 -4.32
CA LEU A 20 -1.18 -2.00 -4.35
C LEU A 20 -1.33 -3.52 -4.33
N ILE A 21 -2.23 -4.06 -3.50
CA ILE A 21 -2.53 -5.50 -3.46
C ILE A 21 -3.08 -5.96 -4.82
N MET A 22 -4.05 -5.25 -5.38
CA MET A 22 -4.61 -5.56 -6.70
C MET A 22 -3.54 -5.58 -7.79
N LEU A 23 -2.59 -4.63 -7.77
CA LEU A 23 -1.49 -4.59 -8.72
C LEU A 23 -0.58 -5.82 -8.57
N LEU A 24 -0.21 -6.19 -7.35
CA LEU A 24 0.69 -7.31 -7.08
C LEU A 24 0.07 -8.66 -7.43
N GLU A 25 -1.23 -8.83 -7.16
CA GLU A 25 -2.00 -10.02 -7.55
C GLU A 25 -2.09 -10.15 -9.07
N GLN A 26 -2.37 -9.06 -9.79
CA GLN A 26 -2.40 -9.05 -11.26
C GLN A 26 -1.05 -9.45 -11.87
N ASN A 27 0.06 -9.11 -11.22
CA ASN A 27 1.41 -9.49 -11.62
C ASN A 27 1.83 -10.88 -11.07
N GLN A 28 0.93 -11.60 -10.39
CA GLN A 28 1.17 -12.93 -9.83
C GLN A 28 2.41 -13.01 -8.92
N VAL A 29 2.70 -11.91 -8.19
CA VAL A 29 3.86 -11.85 -7.31
C VAL A 29 3.60 -12.72 -6.08
N PRO A 30 4.49 -13.67 -5.73
CA PRO A 30 4.32 -14.50 -4.54
C PRO A 30 4.23 -13.67 -3.25
N PRO A 31 3.35 -14.03 -2.30
CA PRO A 31 3.17 -13.25 -1.06
C PRO A 31 4.47 -13.02 -0.27
N GLN A 32 5.36 -14.01 -0.22
CA GLN A 32 6.64 -13.87 0.46
C GLN A 32 7.52 -12.79 -0.18
N GLN A 33 7.58 -12.76 -1.51
CA GLN A 33 8.33 -11.76 -2.25
C GLN A 33 7.70 -10.36 -2.12
N VAL A 34 6.37 -10.29 -2.03
CA VAL A 34 5.65 -9.05 -1.71
C VAL A 34 6.06 -8.52 -0.34
N LEU A 35 6.07 -9.37 0.70
CA LEU A 35 6.44 -8.96 2.05
C LEU A 35 7.88 -8.45 2.12
N ASP A 36 8.83 -9.15 1.49
CA ASP A 36 10.23 -8.74 1.44
C ASP A 36 10.39 -7.37 0.74
N ALA A 37 9.67 -7.15 -0.37
CA ALA A 37 9.68 -5.87 -1.07
C ALA A 37 9.02 -4.74 -0.26
N LEU A 38 7.92 -5.03 0.45
CA LEU A 38 7.23 -4.03 1.28
C LEU A 38 8.10 -3.57 2.47
N GLU A 39 8.93 -4.43 3.04
CA GLU A 39 9.88 -4.03 4.08
C GLU A 39 10.91 -3.02 3.54
N ILE A 40 11.43 -3.24 2.33
CA ILE A 40 12.35 -2.30 1.65
C ILE A 40 11.65 -0.96 1.40
N VAL A 41 10.43 -0.98 0.84
CA VAL A 41 9.64 0.23 0.58
C VAL A 41 9.38 1.00 1.88
N LYS A 42 8.97 0.31 2.94
CA LYS A 42 8.74 0.92 4.25
C LYS A 42 10.01 1.61 4.78
N GLN A 43 11.17 0.96 4.69
CA GLN A 43 12.45 1.53 5.13
C GLN A 43 12.85 2.78 4.32
N ASP A 44 12.62 2.79 3.01
CA ASP A 44 12.86 3.95 2.15
C ASP A 44 11.97 5.15 2.52
N TYR A 45 10.67 4.92 2.74
CA TYR A 45 9.77 5.98 3.15
C TYR A 45 10.03 6.47 4.58
N GLN A 46 10.45 5.60 5.49
CA GLN A 46 10.87 6.02 6.84
C GLN A 46 12.08 6.96 6.75
N GLN A 47 13.09 6.61 5.96
CA GLN A 47 14.26 7.48 5.75
C GLN A 47 13.88 8.83 5.14
N LYS A 48 12.91 8.87 4.22
CA LYS A 48 12.41 10.13 3.63
C LYS A 48 11.68 11.02 4.64
N VAL A 49 10.92 10.41 5.55
CA VAL A 49 10.27 11.14 6.66
C VAL A 49 11.34 11.70 7.59
N ASP A 50 12.34 10.89 7.95
CA ASP A 50 13.40 11.30 8.86
C ASP A 50 14.31 12.37 8.23
N ALA A 51 14.59 12.28 6.92
CA ALA A 51 15.36 13.27 6.16
C ALA A 51 14.57 14.57 5.88
N GLY A 52 13.24 14.53 5.95
CA GLY A 52 12.37 15.70 5.82
C GLY A 52 12.04 16.37 7.15
N ALA A 53 12.59 15.87 8.27
CA ALA A 53 12.39 16.39 9.63
C ALA A 53 13.45 17.43 10.05
N GLU A 54 14.24 17.94 9.10
CA GLU A 54 15.22 19.03 9.29
C GLU A 54 14.64 20.42 8.97
#